data_AF-A0A7V9BIU6-F1
#
_entry.id   AF-A0A7V9BIU6-F1
#
_cell.length_a   1.000
_cell.length_b   1.000
_cell.length_c   1.000
_cell.angle_alpha   90.00
_cell.angle_beta   90.00
_cell.angle_gamma   90.00
#
_symmetry.space_group_name_H-M   'P 1'
#
loop_
_entity.id
_entity.type
_entity.pdbx_description
1 polymer ?
#
loop_
_entity_poly.entity_id
_entity_poly.type
_entity_poly.pdbx_seq_one_letter_code
_entity_poly.pdbx_strand_id
1 'polypeptide(L)'
;MCGSNSRREFFTTAEVEGRRYGKDKPLFVLTSARTFSAAEEFTYNLKNLNRATIVGETSGGGAHPGGVRRITDHFGIWLPDGRAINPITKTNWEGTGIEPHIKVAAAGALQAAHLDALKKLRATAADPRHRDQLDAAIAALDKATGGSDK
;
A
#
# COMPACT_ATOMS: atom_id res chain seq x y z
N MET A 1 27.56 2.07 21.48
CA MET A 1 26.59 1.29 22.28
C MET A 1 25.76 0.43 21.32
N CYS A 2 26.11 -0.84 21.19
CA CYS A 2 25.34 -1.85 20.46
C CYS A 2 25.00 -2.91 21.51
N GLY A 3 23.73 -3.12 21.87
CA GLY A 3 23.42 -4.14 22.88
C GLY A 3 22.12 -4.05 23.70
N SER A 4 21.14 -3.20 23.41
CA SER A 4 19.81 -3.41 24.00
C SER A 4 18.95 -4.22 23.04
N ASN A 5 18.71 -5.50 23.37
CA ASN A 5 17.66 -6.28 22.70
C ASN A 5 16.30 -5.75 23.19
N SER A 6 15.84 -4.65 22.59
CA SER A 6 14.56 -4.02 22.92
C SER A 6 13.53 -4.36 21.86
N ARG A 7 12.36 -4.82 22.28
CA ARG A 7 11.19 -4.98 21.42
C ARG A 7 10.15 -3.92 21.80
N ARG A 8 9.71 -3.15 20.81
CA ARG A 8 8.61 -2.19 20.96
C ARG A 8 7.42 -2.66 20.14
N GLU A 9 6.25 -2.58 20.74
CA GLU A 9 4.99 -2.89 20.07
C GLU A 9 4.25 -1.59 19.74
N PHE A 10 3.55 -1.60 18.60
CA PHE A 10 2.82 -0.45 18.09
C PHE A 10 1.34 -0.83 17.97
N PHE A 11 0.48 0.05 18.47
CA PHE A 11 -0.97 -0.13 18.48
C PHE A 11 -1.63 1.11 17.86
N THR A 12 -2.78 0.92 17.23
CA THR A 12 -3.62 2.03 16.75
C THR A 12 -4.20 2.82 17.93
N THR A 13 -4.41 4.11 17.78
CA THR A 13 -5.06 4.94 18.81
C THR A 13 -6.58 4.74 18.80
N ALA A 14 -7.21 4.73 19.99
CA ALA A 14 -8.65 4.63 20.14
C ALA A 14 -9.36 5.91 19.66
N GLU A 15 -8.76 7.06 19.95
CA GLU A 15 -9.24 8.38 19.54
C GLU A 15 -8.33 8.97 18.48
N VAL A 16 -8.93 9.69 17.54
CA VAL A 16 -8.24 10.46 16.50
C VAL A 16 -8.94 11.80 16.39
N GLU A 17 -8.17 12.82 16.02
CA GLU A 17 -8.75 14.11 15.69
C GLU A 17 -9.58 13.99 14.40
N GLY A 18 -10.86 14.36 14.47
CA GLY A 18 -11.78 14.29 13.33
C GLY A 18 -12.45 12.93 13.09
N ARG A 19 -13.17 12.84 11.97
CA ARG A 19 -13.98 11.66 11.64
C ARG A 19 -13.12 10.56 11.03
N ARG A 20 -13.26 9.34 11.54
CA ARG A 20 -12.68 8.15 10.92
C ARG A 20 -13.33 7.90 9.55
N TYR A 21 -12.51 7.46 8.59
CA TYR A 21 -13.01 7.06 7.26
C TYR A 21 -14.02 5.90 7.32
N GLY A 22 -13.93 5.06 8.37
CA GLY A 22 -14.77 3.89 8.58
C GLY A 22 -14.08 2.59 8.15
N LYS A 23 -14.72 1.45 8.42
CA LYS A 23 -14.22 0.12 8.06
C LYS A 23 -14.84 -0.39 6.76
N ASP A 24 -16.06 0.03 6.46
CA ASP A 24 -16.88 -0.54 5.38
C ASP A 24 -16.58 0.07 4.02
N LYS A 25 -16.05 1.30 3.99
CA LYS A 25 -15.69 1.97 2.74
C LYS A 25 -14.45 1.29 2.12
N PRO A 26 -14.54 0.87 0.84
CA PRO A 26 -13.37 0.38 0.11
C PRO A 26 -12.21 1.37 0.20
N LEU A 27 -11.01 0.82 0.37
CA LEU A 27 -9.77 1.59 0.41
C LEU A 27 -8.76 0.93 -0.53
N PHE A 28 -8.13 1.76 -1.33
CA PHE A 28 -7.12 1.36 -2.29
C PHE A 28 -5.83 2.12 -1.98
N VAL A 29 -4.70 1.43 -2.07
CA VAL A 29 -3.37 2.03 -1.96
C VAL A 29 -2.63 1.74 -3.25
N LEU A 30 -2.09 2.79 -3.86
CA LEU A 30 -1.34 2.69 -5.11
C LEU A 30 0.16 2.59 -4.80
N THR A 31 0.82 1.62 -5.39
CA THR A 31 2.26 1.39 -5.19
C THR A 31 3.02 1.38 -6.52
N SER A 32 4.29 1.73 -6.46
CA SER A 32 5.24 1.60 -7.58
C SER A 32 6.55 0.98 -7.07
N ALA A 33 7.45 0.63 -7.98
CA ALA A 33 8.81 0.20 -7.62
C ALA A 33 9.60 1.25 -6.80
N ARG A 34 9.15 2.52 -6.79
CA ARG A 34 9.75 3.60 -5.97
C ARG A 34 9.16 3.71 -4.56
N THR A 35 8.07 3.00 -4.25
CA THR A 35 7.50 2.99 -2.90
C THR A 35 8.50 2.34 -1.96
N PHE A 36 8.94 3.06 -0.93
CA PHE A 36 10.02 2.62 -0.05
C PHE A 36 9.80 3.07 1.40
N SER A 37 10.37 2.35 2.38
CA SER A 37 10.43 2.75 3.80
C SER A 37 9.03 2.88 4.45
N ALA A 38 8.74 3.99 5.14
CA ALA A 38 7.48 4.18 5.89
C ALA A 38 6.22 3.98 5.03
N ALA A 39 6.28 4.30 3.73
CA ALA A 39 5.18 4.04 2.80
C ALA A 39 4.90 2.53 2.62
N GLU A 40 5.95 1.72 2.64
CA GLU A 40 5.83 0.26 2.61
C GLU A 40 5.27 -0.26 3.94
N GLU A 41 5.73 0.25 5.09
CA GLU A 41 5.17 -0.16 6.39
C GLU A 41 3.66 0.08 6.46
N PHE A 42 3.22 1.27 6.04
CA PHE A 42 1.80 1.61 5.94
C PHE A 42 1.03 0.64 5.03
N THR A 43 1.56 0.39 3.84
CA THR A 43 0.98 -0.50 2.83
C THR A 43 0.89 -1.94 3.34
N TYR A 44 1.98 -2.45 3.92
CA TYR A 44 2.08 -3.82 4.43
C TYR A 44 1.09 -4.07 5.56
N ASN A 45 0.97 -3.11 6.48
CA ASN A 45 0.03 -3.21 7.58
C ASN A 45 -1.42 -3.22 7.08
N LEU A 46 -1.80 -2.32 6.16
CA LEU A 46 -3.15 -2.31 5.59
C LEU A 46 -3.47 -3.55 4.77
N LYS A 47 -2.50 -4.09 4.02
CA LYS A 47 -2.63 -5.33 3.28
C LYS A 47 -2.91 -6.50 4.22
N ASN A 48 -2.07 -6.70 5.24
CA ASN A 48 -2.19 -7.86 6.14
C ASN A 48 -3.36 -7.76 7.11
N LEU A 49 -3.86 -6.54 7.39
CA LEU A 49 -5.12 -6.33 8.11
C LEU A 49 -6.36 -6.56 7.24
N ASN A 50 -6.20 -6.93 5.95
CA ASN A 50 -7.27 -7.00 4.96
C ASN A 50 -8.10 -5.70 4.89
N ARG A 51 -7.46 -4.56 5.16
CA ARG A 51 -8.13 -3.24 5.20
C ARG A 51 -8.11 -2.57 3.84
N ALA A 52 -7.08 -2.76 3.03
CA ALA A 52 -6.95 -2.12 1.73
C ALA A 52 -6.61 -3.11 0.62
N THR A 53 -7.11 -2.81 -0.58
CA THR A 53 -6.63 -3.43 -1.82
C THR A 53 -5.40 -2.64 -2.31
N ILE A 54 -4.33 -3.36 -2.64
CA ILE A 54 -3.06 -2.76 -3.08
C ILE A 54 -2.97 -2.93 -4.60
N VAL A 55 -2.69 -1.85 -5.32
CA VAL A 55 -2.76 -1.80 -6.78
C VAL A 55 -1.50 -1.14 -7.33
N GLY A 56 -0.88 -1.71 -8.36
CA GLY A 56 0.30 -1.16 -9.00
C GLY A 56 1.43 -2.16 -9.08
N GLU A 57 2.64 -1.75 -8.68
CA GLU A 57 3.86 -2.57 -8.75
C GLU A 57 4.32 -3.01 -7.37
N THR A 58 5.19 -4.02 -7.35
CA THR A 58 5.94 -4.46 -6.17
C THR A 58 6.83 -3.31 -5.68
N SER A 59 6.80 -3.03 -4.38
CA SER A 59 7.58 -1.95 -3.77
C SER A 59 9.08 -2.28 -3.66
N GLY A 60 9.90 -1.30 -3.24
CA GLY A 60 11.36 -1.39 -3.29
C GLY A 60 12.04 -2.26 -2.23
N GLY A 61 11.36 -2.60 -1.12
CA GLY A 61 11.84 -3.59 -0.15
C GLY A 61 12.69 -3.04 1.01
N GLY A 62 12.43 -1.83 1.50
CA GLY A 62 13.15 -1.21 2.61
C GLY A 62 12.39 -1.28 3.93
N ALA A 63 12.52 -2.39 4.66
CA ALA A 63 11.79 -2.64 5.91
C ALA A 63 12.62 -2.40 7.18
N HIS A 64 13.95 -2.32 7.08
CA HIS A 64 14.81 -2.17 8.25
C HIS A 64 15.18 -0.70 8.46
N PRO A 65 14.76 -0.08 9.58
CA PRO A 65 15.30 1.22 9.95
C PRO A 65 16.81 1.11 10.24
N GLY A 66 17.52 2.18 9.94
CA GLY A 66 18.95 2.24 10.09
C GLY A 66 19.47 3.59 9.66
N GLY A 67 20.79 3.68 9.56
CA GLY A 67 21.42 4.90 9.08
C GLY A 67 22.89 4.70 8.80
N VAL A 68 23.46 5.68 8.07
CA VAL A 68 24.89 5.69 7.79
C VAL A 68 25.65 6.00 9.07
N ARG A 69 26.57 5.11 9.43
CA ARG A 69 27.56 5.32 10.48
C ARG A 69 28.90 5.62 9.81
N ARG A 70 29.53 6.73 10.19
CA ARG A 70 30.87 7.08 9.73
C ARG A 70 31.88 6.13 10.38
N ILE A 71 32.76 5.54 9.56
CA ILE A 71 33.85 4.66 10.03
C ILE A 71 35.15 5.47 10.11
N THR A 72 35.46 6.23 9.06
CA THR A 72 36.64 7.10 8.96
C THR A 72 36.28 8.36 8.18
N ASP A 73 37.28 9.17 7.84
CA ASP A 73 37.02 10.40 7.12
C ASP A 73 36.43 10.24 5.72
N HIS A 74 36.68 9.09 5.11
CA HIS A 74 36.32 8.79 3.73
C HIS A 74 35.37 7.59 3.58
N PHE A 75 35.04 6.90 4.68
CA PHE A 75 34.19 5.70 4.66
C PHE A 75 33.02 5.78 5.64
N GLY A 76 31.87 5.30 5.18
CA GLY A 76 30.69 5.07 6.00
C GLY A 76 30.04 3.74 5.64
N ILE A 77 29.26 3.20 6.57
CA ILE A 77 28.47 1.98 6.39
C ILE A 77 27.03 2.27 6.72
N TRP A 78 26.10 1.81 5.89
CA TRP A 78 24.69 1.79 6.28
C TRP A 78 24.46 0.58 7.18
N LEU A 79 24.04 0.83 8.43
CA LEU A 79 23.82 -0.20 9.43
C LEU A 79 22.35 -0.21 9.83
N PRO A 80 21.62 -1.33 9.65
CA PRO A 80 20.29 -1.47 10.23
C PRO A 80 20.40 -1.54 11.75
N ASP A 81 19.58 -0.77 12.46
CA ASP A 81 19.48 -0.79 13.92
C ASP A 81 18.11 -1.23 14.42
N GLY A 82 17.20 -1.57 13.50
CA GLY A 82 15.94 -2.21 13.84
C GLY A 82 15.40 -3.11 12.72
N ARG A 83 14.38 -3.87 13.07
CA ARG A 83 13.66 -4.76 12.15
C ARG A 83 12.17 -4.65 12.43
N ALA A 84 11.39 -4.22 11.44
CA ALA A 84 9.94 -4.32 11.51
C ALA A 84 9.53 -5.80 11.50
N ILE A 85 8.59 -6.21 12.36
CA ILE A 85 8.03 -7.56 12.37
C ILE A 85 6.51 -7.42 12.46
N ASN A 86 5.80 -7.81 11.41
CA ASN A 86 4.36 -7.75 11.42
C ASN A 86 3.78 -8.87 12.30
N PRO A 87 2.81 -8.57 13.19
CA PRO A 87 2.27 -9.56 14.13
C PRO A 87 1.44 -10.66 13.46
N ILE A 88 0.97 -10.47 12.22
CA ILE A 88 0.20 -11.44 11.45
C ILE A 88 1.14 -12.35 10.66
N THR A 89 2.00 -11.78 9.82
CA THR A 89 2.87 -12.57 8.94
C THR A 89 4.12 -13.12 9.63
N LYS A 90 4.42 -12.63 10.86
CA LYS A 90 5.64 -12.95 11.63
C LYS A 90 6.96 -12.64 10.89
N THR A 91 6.88 -11.81 9.84
CA THR A 91 8.00 -11.39 8.99
C THR A 91 7.82 -9.94 8.52
N ASN A 92 8.59 -9.49 7.52
CA ASN A 92 8.49 -8.18 6.90
C ASN A 92 8.74 -8.23 5.37
N TRP A 93 8.83 -7.05 4.75
CA TRP A 93 8.98 -6.85 3.30
C TRP A 93 10.42 -6.56 2.84
N GLU A 94 11.42 -6.78 3.71
CA GLU A 94 12.82 -6.49 3.39
C GLU A 94 13.28 -7.29 2.16
N GLY A 95 13.85 -6.61 1.17
CA GLY A 95 14.44 -7.22 -0.03
C GLY A 95 13.43 -7.81 -1.03
N THR A 96 12.20 -8.08 -0.62
CA THR A 96 11.12 -8.59 -1.50
C THR A 96 10.16 -7.50 -1.95
N GLY A 97 10.03 -6.43 -1.16
CA GLY A 97 8.94 -5.49 -1.30
C GLY A 97 7.57 -6.12 -1.01
N ILE A 98 6.54 -5.38 -1.39
CA ILE A 98 5.13 -5.72 -1.15
C ILE A 98 4.48 -6.00 -2.48
N GLU A 99 4.18 -7.26 -2.76
CA GLU A 99 3.41 -7.62 -3.95
C GLU A 99 1.99 -7.01 -3.89
N PRO A 100 1.51 -6.34 -4.93
CA PRO A 100 0.15 -5.80 -4.97
C PRO A 100 -0.90 -6.92 -5.12
N HIS A 101 -2.16 -6.62 -4.78
CA HIS A 101 -3.28 -7.52 -5.07
C HIS A 101 -3.67 -7.48 -6.54
N ILE A 102 -3.56 -6.30 -7.16
CA ILE A 102 -3.80 -6.07 -8.58
C ILE A 102 -2.49 -5.54 -9.17
N LYS A 103 -1.79 -6.39 -9.91
CA LYS A 103 -0.49 -6.06 -10.51
C LYS A 103 -0.68 -5.37 -11.85
N VAL A 104 -0.25 -4.12 -11.94
CA VAL A 104 -0.27 -3.28 -13.15
C VAL A 104 0.93 -2.33 -13.11
N ALA A 105 1.33 -1.76 -14.26
CA ALA A 105 2.33 -0.70 -14.26
C ALA A 105 1.86 0.48 -13.39
N ALA A 106 2.79 1.19 -12.76
CA ALA A 106 2.46 2.31 -11.87
C ALA A 106 1.57 3.36 -12.55
N ALA A 107 1.77 3.60 -13.86
CA ALA A 107 0.95 4.52 -14.65
C ALA A 107 -0.54 4.09 -14.75
N GLY A 108 -0.81 2.78 -14.75
CA GLY A 108 -2.17 2.22 -14.81
C GLY A 108 -2.82 1.99 -13.44
N ALA A 109 -2.09 2.18 -12.33
CA ALA A 109 -2.55 1.83 -10.99
C ALA A 109 -3.83 2.58 -10.59
N LEU A 110 -3.89 3.89 -10.88
CA LEU A 110 -5.06 4.70 -10.57
C LEU A 110 -6.30 4.23 -11.34
N GLN A 111 -6.14 3.97 -12.63
CA GLN A 111 -7.24 3.51 -13.48
C GLN A 111 -7.75 2.14 -13.03
N ALA A 112 -6.85 1.19 -12.77
CA ALA A 112 -7.21 -0.14 -12.28
C ALA A 112 -7.94 -0.09 -10.92
N ALA A 113 -7.46 0.75 -9.99
CA ALA A 113 -8.10 0.94 -8.71
C ALA A 113 -9.48 1.60 -8.84
N HIS A 114 -9.61 2.60 -9.71
CA HIS A 114 -10.89 3.26 -9.96
C HIS A 114 -11.91 2.30 -10.57
N LEU A 115 -11.50 1.49 -11.54
CA LEU A 115 -12.35 0.47 -12.14
C LEU A 115 -12.84 -0.55 -11.10
N ASP A 116 -11.94 -1.05 -10.24
CA ASP A 116 -12.32 -1.98 -9.17
C ASP A 116 -13.26 -1.34 -8.13
N ALA A 117 -13.01 -0.06 -7.79
CA ALA A 117 -13.89 0.70 -6.91
C ALA A 117 -15.30 0.85 -7.47
N LEU A 118 -15.43 1.20 -8.76
CA LEU A 118 -16.74 1.32 -9.41
C LEU A 118 -17.47 -0.03 -9.48
N LYS A 119 -16.75 -1.12 -9.78
CA LYS A 119 -17.31 -2.48 -9.77
C LYS A 119 -17.84 -2.87 -8.38
N LYS A 120 -17.11 -2.53 -7.31
CA LYS A 120 -17.56 -2.75 -5.93
C LYS A 120 -18.80 -1.92 -5.58
N LEU A 121 -18.85 -0.64 -5.98
CA LEU A 121 -20.03 0.20 -5.78
C LEU A 121 -21.23 -0.29 -6.59
N ARG A 122 -21.00 -0.74 -7.82
CA ARG A 122 -22.02 -1.30 -8.71
C ARG A 122 -22.70 -2.53 -8.12
N ALA A 123 -21.92 -3.37 -7.44
CA ALA A 123 -22.43 -4.58 -6.78
C ALA A 123 -23.34 -4.27 -5.58
N THR A 124 -23.12 -3.16 -4.89
CA THR A 124 -23.89 -2.77 -3.69
C THR A 124 -24.99 -1.75 -3.96
N ALA A 125 -25.01 -1.13 -5.15
CA ALA A 125 -26.02 -0.14 -5.53
C ALA A 125 -27.41 -0.77 -5.73
N ALA A 126 -28.39 -0.29 -4.97
CA ALA A 126 -29.80 -0.70 -5.08
C ALA A 126 -30.60 0.13 -6.09
N ASP A 127 -30.34 1.45 -6.18
CA ASP A 127 -31.09 2.37 -7.05
C ASP A 127 -30.76 2.16 -8.54
N PRO A 128 -31.74 1.85 -9.41
CA PRO A 128 -31.51 1.63 -10.85
C PRO A 128 -30.79 2.77 -11.56
N ARG A 129 -31.06 4.03 -11.22
CA ARG A 129 -30.39 5.17 -11.88
C ARG A 129 -28.91 5.24 -11.52
N HIS A 130 -28.59 5.05 -10.23
CA HIS A 130 -27.20 4.97 -9.78
C HIS A 130 -26.47 3.77 -10.41
N ARG A 131 -27.17 2.63 -10.54
CA ARG A 131 -26.69 1.42 -11.23
C ARG A 131 -26.28 1.74 -12.69
N ASP A 132 -27.12 2.43 -13.44
CA ASP A 132 -26.85 2.81 -14.85
C ASP A 132 -25.68 3.82 -14.97
N GLN A 133 -25.60 4.78 -14.05
CA GLN A 133 -24.48 5.74 -14.00
C GLN A 133 -23.14 5.02 -13.77
N LEU A 134 -23.11 4.03 -12.88
CA LEU A 134 -21.91 3.24 -12.60
C LEU A 134 -21.52 2.38 -13.82
N ASP A 135 -22.48 1.77 -14.52
CA ASP A 135 -22.20 1.01 -15.75
C ASP A 135 -21.61 1.89 -16.85
N ALA A 136 -22.16 3.10 -17.04
CA ALA A 136 -21.63 4.06 -18.00
C ALA A 136 -20.19 4.48 -17.63
N ALA A 137 -19.91 4.72 -16.35
CA ALA A 137 -18.57 5.08 -15.88
C ALA A 137 -17.56 3.94 -16.06
N ILE A 138 -17.96 2.70 -15.77
CA ILE A 138 -17.14 1.50 -16.00
C ILE A 138 -16.82 1.37 -17.49
N ALA A 139 -17.83 1.45 -18.36
CA ALA A 139 -17.64 1.34 -19.80
C ALA A 139 -16.75 2.46 -20.38
N ALA A 140 -16.83 3.68 -19.83
CA ALA A 140 -15.96 4.78 -20.24
C ALA A 140 -14.49 4.54 -19.87
N LEU A 141 -14.23 4.01 -18.66
CA LEU A 141 -12.88 3.67 -18.21
C LEU A 141 -12.29 2.49 -18.97
N ASP A 142 -13.09 1.47 -19.29
CA ASP A 142 -12.65 0.31 -20.07
C ASP A 142 -12.23 0.71 -21.50
N LYS A 143 -12.96 1.66 -22.12
CA LYS A 143 -12.59 2.22 -23.44
C LYS A 143 -11.29 3.01 -23.39
N ALA A 144 -11.01 3.73 -22.31
CA ALA A 144 -9.77 4.48 -22.15
C ALA A 144 -8.53 3.56 -22.06
N THR A 145 -8.67 2.35 -21.50
CA THR A 145 -7.61 1.33 -21.44
C THR A 145 -7.22 0.76 -22.81
N GLY A 146 -8.17 0.62 -23.74
CA GLY A 146 -7.92 0.07 -25.07
C GLY A 146 -7.20 1.00 -26.06
N GLY A 147 -6.96 2.26 -25.67
CA GLY A 147 -6.34 3.28 -26.53
C GLY A 147 -4.89 3.64 -26.21
N SER A 148 -4.29 3.04 -25.17
CA SER A 148 -2.95 3.41 -24.67
C SER A 148 -1.81 2.54 -25.21
N ASP A 149 -2.11 1.50 -26.00
CA ASP A 149 -1.11 0.65 -26.67
C ASP A 149 -1.01 1.04 -28.16
N LYS A 150 -0.47 2.23 -28.45
CA LYS A 150 0.11 2.58 -29.77
C LYS A 150 1.25 3.56 -29.62
#